data_AF-A0A847ACA5-F1
#
_entry.id   AF-A0A847ACA5-F1
#
_cell.length_a   1.000
_cell.length_b   1.000
_cell.length_c   1.000
_cell.angle_alpha   90.00
_cell.angle_beta   90.00
_cell.angle_gamma   90.00
#
_symmetry.space_group_name_H-M   'P 1'
#
loop_
_entity.id
_entity.type
_entity.pdbx_description
1 polymer ?
#
loop_
_entity_poly.entity_id
_entity_poly.type
_entity_poly.pdbx_seq_one_letter_code
_entity_poly.pdbx_strand_id
1 'polypeptide(L)'
;MKKILIVVAAVLASSLLVVGCMKTPSLDKLVPGGIGGLIDQIEKADKADPVDKTDGLPSETVRGEESKNPGFSSGNSYEAYLEAKAGLIEKMTRAFDAFRDHGMEAVFSIIGFTTADIMMWPAAILWDDELSAQQTAAIFGAVDMKLERSGNKASLTYNLDGEAVSFTGEPTDGADGFVFSFIQGGHEKLRSEFVRTPYGFAGQYFLTDDDGKARHYMVTIAGEEGAIGIDQDAVRPGPLTGKESLDFPLTASEWYRIEGKQLTGLTGDGFNIEATIP
;
A
#
# COMPACT_ATOMS: atom_id res chain seq x y z
N MET A 1 -0.15 4.58 -13.95
CA MET A 1 1.29 4.33 -13.67
C MET A 1 2.09 5.58 -13.26
N LYS A 2 2.36 6.59 -14.12
CA LYS A 2 3.00 7.85 -13.65
C LYS A 2 2.29 8.47 -12.43
N LYS A 3 0.96 8.44 -12.43
CA LYS A 3 0.14 8.95 -11.33
C LYS A 3 0.27 8.17 -10.01
N ILE A 4 0.54 6.86 -10.04
CA ILE A 4 0.63 6.03 -8.83
C ILE A 4 2.00 6.18 -8.18
N LEU A 5 3.07 6.20 -8.99
CA LEU A 5 4.41 6.58 -8.54
C LEU A 5 4.42 8.02 -7.99
N ILE A 6 3.69 8.95 -8.63
CA ILE A 6 3.52 10.31 -8.14
C ILE A 6 2.70 10.34 -6.84
N VAL A 7 1.67 9.51 -6.66
CA VAL A 7 0.86 9.47 -5.43
C VAL A 7 1.65 8.86 -4.27
N VAL A 8 2.36 7.75 -4.48
CA VAL A 8 3.24 7.15 -3.46
C VAL A 8 4.38 8.11 -3.12
N ALA A 9 5.00 8.75 -4.12
CA ALA A 9 6.03 9.77 -3.90
C ALA A 9 5.47 11.05 -3.25
N ALA A 10 4.22 11.45 -3.54
CA ALA A 10 3.59 12.62 -2.94
C ALA A 10 3.17 12.35 -1.49
N VAL A 11 2.72 11.14 -1.16
CA VAL A 11 2.47 10.69 0.23
C VAL A 11 3.80 10.65 1.00
N LEU A 12 4.87 10.15 0.39
CA LEU A 12 6.22 10.18 0.96
C LEU A 12 6.75 11.61 1.14
N ALA A 13 6.63 12.47 0.15
CA ALA A 13 7.12 13.86 0.22
C ALA A 13 6.31 14.70 1.22
N SER A 14 4.99 14.52 1.30
CA SER A 14 4.16 15.21 2.29
C SER A 14 4.45 14.76 3.72
N SER A 15 4.78 13.47 3.94
CA SER A 15 5.22 12.98 5.25
C SER A 15 6.61 13.49 5.67
N LEU A 16 7.48 13.87 4.73
CA LEU A 16 8.82 14.41 4.99
C LEU A 16 8.85 15.92 5.25
N LEU A 17 7.82 16.67 4.83
CA LEU A 17 7.81 18.14 4.91
C LEU A 17 7.28 18.69 6.25
N VAL A 18 6.84 17.84 7.19
CA VAL A 18 6.30 18.28 8.49
C VAL A 18 7.36 18.35 9.61
N VAL A 19 8.59 17.87 9.39
CA VAL A 19 9.64 17.89 10.44
C VAL A 19 10.58 19.08 10.27
N GLY A 20 10.18 20.23 10.80
CA GLY A 20 11.12 21.27 11.20
C GLY A 20 12.04 20.78 12.33
N CYS A 21 13.33 20.66 12.03
CA CYS A 21 14.45 20.58 13.00
C CYS A 21 14.29 19.64 14.21
N MET A 22 14.01 18.35 14.00
CA MET A 22 14.43 17.30 14.94
C MET A 22 15.15 16.21 14.17
N LYS A 23 16.23 15.67 14.75
CA LYS A 23 17.03 14.59 14.15
C LYS A 23 16.12 13.45 13.71
N THR A 24 16.05 13.24 12.41
CA THR A 24 15.27 12.19 11.76
C THR A 24 15.67 10.83 12.33
N PRO A 25 14.72 10.00 12.80
CA PRO A 25 15.00 8.58 13.01
C PRO A 25 15.45 7.97 11.67
N SER A 26 16.45 7.10 11.70
CA SER A 26 16.92 6.40 10.50
C SER A 26 15.79 5.52 9.94
N LEU A 27 15.39 5.76 8.69
CA LEU A 27 14.42 4.95 7.93
C LEU A 27 14.78 3.45 7.93
N ASP A 28 16.06 3.12 8.06
CA ASP A 28 16.59 1.75 8.19
C ASP A 28 16.05 0.98 9.42
N LYS A 29 15.47 1.68 10.40
CA LYS A 29 14.84 1.06 11.59
C LYS A 29 13.32 0.90 11.46
N LEU A 30 12.71 1.55 10.47
CA LEU A 30 11.27 1.52 10.24
C LEU A 30 10.93 0.56 9.09
N VAL A 31 11.89 0.27 8.21
CA VAL A 31 11.78 -0.70 7.13
C VAL A 31 13.02 -1.60 7.12
N PRO A 32 12.88 -2.90 7.43
CA PRO A 32 13.96 -3.86 7.20
C PRO A 32 14.32 -3.84 5.71
N GLY A 33 15.56 -3.49 5.36
CA GLY A 33 16.04 -3.48 3.95
C GLY A 33 16.36 -2.11 3.32
N GLY A 34 16.29 -1.00 4.06
CA GLY A 34 16.94 0.27 3.67
C GLY A 34 16.36 1.01 2.44
N ILE A 35 15.56 2.05 2.67
CA ILE A 35 14.97 2.90 1.61
C ILE A 35 15.91 4.04 1.18
N GLY A 36 17.10 4.16 1.78
CA GLY A 36 18.03 5.28 1.57
C GLY A 36 18.39 5.54 0.10
N GLY A 37 18.44 4.51 -0.75
CA GLY A 37 18.74 4.65 -2.18
C GLY A 37 17.55 5.12 -3.04
N LEU A 38 16.31 5.01 -2.55
CA LEU A 38 15.10 5.35 -3.29
C LEU A 38 14.93 6.87 -3.42
N ILE A 39 15.25 7.62 -2.36
CA ILE A 39 15.12 9.09 -2.33
C ILE A 39 16.09 9.75 -3.33
N ASP A 40 17.34 9.28 -3.37
CA ASP A 40 18.37 9.79 -4.30
C ASP A 40 18.04 9.50 -5.78
N GLN A 41 17.32 8.41 -6.06
CA GLN A 41 16.92 8.04 -7.42
C GLN A 41 15.66 8.79 -7.88
N ILE A 42 14.71 9.03 -6.98
CA ILE A 42 13.52 9.85 -7.26
C ILE A 42 13.93 11.30 -7.53
N GLU A 43 14.86 11.87 -6.76
CA GLU A 43 15.38 13.23 -7.03
C GLU A 43 16.14 13.35 -8.35
N LYS A 44 16.78 12.26 -8.82
CA LYS A 44 17.46 12.23 -10.13
C LYS A 44 16.48 12.08 -11.29
N ALA A 45 15.39 11.35 -11.10
CA ALA A 45 14.34 11.17 -12.11
C ALA A 45 13.54 12.47 -12.35
N ASP A 46 13.35 13.30 -11.32
CA ASP A 46 12.64 14.58 -11.40
C ASP A 46 13.48 15.72 -12.01
N LYS A 47 14.81 15.51 -12.16
CA LYS A 47 15.76 16.47 -12.75
C LYS A 47 16.20 16.14 -14.19
N ALA A 48 15.57 15.16 -14.84
CA ALA A 48 15.85 14.87 -16.25
C ALA A 48 15.09 15.84 -17.17
N ASP A 49 15.82 16.65 -17.94
CA ASP A 49 15.27 17.56 -18.95
C ASP A 49 14.44 16.82 -20.02
N PRO A 50 13.39 17.45 -20.58
CA PRO A 50 12.54 16.84 -21.60
C PRO A 50 13.34 16.60 -22.90
N VAL A 51 13.43 15.34 -23.32
CA VAL A 51 13.98 15.00 -24.64
C VAL A 51 12.96 15.37 -25.71
N ASP A 52 13.24 16.50 -26.37
CA ASP A 52 12.68 16.91 -27.66
C ASP A 52 13.09 15.92 -28.76
N LYS A 53 12.11 15.28 -29.41
CA LYS A 53 12.16 14.85 -30.82
C LYS A 53 10.77 14.82 -31.43
N THR A 54 10.39 15.91 -32.09
CA THR A 54 9.60 15.85 -33.33
C THR A 54 10.35 15.07 -34.40
N ASP A 55 9.71 14.04 -34.98
CA ASP A 55 9.52 13.90 -36.45
C ASP A 55 8.87 12.55 -36.81
N GLY A 56 7.76 12.61 -37.55
CA GLY A 56 7.35 11.59 -38.52
C GLY A 56 6.32 10.53 -38.08
N LEU A 57 5.03 10.86 -38.18
CA LEU A 57 3.97 9.86 -38.44
C LEU A 57 4.10 9.30 -39.87
N PRO A 58 3.73 8.02 -40.07
CA PRO A 58 2.48 7.79 -40.80
C PRO A 58 1.52 6.86 -40.06
N SER A 59 0.24 7.20 -40.21
CA SER A 59 -0.95 6.44 -39.84
C SER A 59 -1.17 5.27 -40.79
N GLU A 60 -1.42 4.06 -40.27
CA GLU A 60 -2.66 3.26 -40.49
C GLU A 60 -2.54 1.80 -39.98
N THR A 61 -3.42 1.51 -39.01
CA THR A 61 -4.21 0.29 -38.79
C THR A 61 -3.67 -1.10 -39.18
N VAL A 62 -3.53 -1.98 -38.18
CA VAL A 62 -4.28 -3.26 -38.11
C VAL A 62 -4.76 -3.47 -36.67
N ARG A 63 -6.08 -3.35 -36.49
CA ARG A 63 -6.84 -3.68 -35.29
C ARG A 63 -6.97 -5.21 -35.21
N GLY A 64 -6.20 -5.84 -34.34
CA GLY A 64 -6.41 -7.23 -33.93
C GLY A 64 -7.46 -7.28 -32.81
N GLU A 65 -8.42 -8.18 -32.95
CA GLU A 65 -9.70 -8.21 -32.24
C GLU A 65 -9.59 -8.27 -30.71
N GLU A 66 -10.32 -7.37 -30.04
CA GLU A 66 -10.68 -7.50 -28.63
C GLU A 66 -11.53 -8.75 -28.43
N SER A 67 -10.97 -9.77 -27.75
CA SER A 67 -11.79 -10.83 -27.18
C SER A 67 -12.64 -10.23 -26.06
N LYS A 68 -13.93 -10.02 -26.34
CA LYS A 68 -14.95 -9.70 -25.35
C LYS A 68 -15.09 -10.86 -24.38
N ASN A 69 -14.51 -10.71 -23.19
CA ASN A 69 -14.95 -11.39 -21.99
C ASN A 69 -15.33 -10.30 -20.97
N PRO A 70 -16.59 -10.22 -20.49
CA PRO A 70 -16.96 -9.27 -19.45
C PRO A 70 -16.46 -9.84 -18.11
N GLY A 71 -15.18 -9.64 -17.83
CA GLY A 71 -14.52 -10.07 -16.59
C GLY A 71 -13.43 -9.08 -16.25
N PHE A 72 -13.62 -8.37 -15.14
CA PHE A 72 -12.69 -7.45 -14.48
C PHE A 72 -11.21 -7.83 -14.68
N SER A 73 -10.37 -6.90 -15.14
CA SER A 73 -8.91 -7.06 -15.05
C SER A 73 -8.49 -6.83 -13.60
N SER A 74 -7.77 -7.80 -13.05
CA SER A 74 -7.21 -7.81 -11.69
C SER A 74 -6.55 -6.49 -11.27
N GLY A 75 -5.83 -5.82 -12.18
CA GLY A 75 -5.20 -4.52 -11.94
C GLY A 75 -6.17 -3.40 -11.57
N ASN A 76 -7.38 -3.38 -12.15
CA ASN A 76 -8.34 -2.30 -11.92
C ASN A 76 -8.95 -2.33 -10.51
N SER A 77 -9.06 -3.52 -9.90
CA SER A 77 -9.63 -3.68 -8.54
C SER A 77 -8.68 -3.19 -7.46
N TYR A 78 -7.38 -3.51 -7.59
CA TYR A 78 -6.35 -3.09 -6.66
C TYR A 78 -6.06 -1.60 -6.76
N GLU A 79 -6.01 -1.04 -7.98
CA GLU A 79 -5.87 0.41 -8.17
C GLU A 79 -7.02 1.19 -7.50
N ALA A 80 -8.27 0.73 -7.65
CA ALA A 80 -9.41 1.36 -7.00
C ALA A 80 -9.35 1.29 -5.47
N TYR A 81 -8.87 0.18 -4.91
CA TYR A 81 -8.62 0.05 -3.48
C TYR A 81 -7.53 1.01 -3.00
N LEU A 82 -6.41 1.13 -3.73
CA LEU A 82 -5.33 2.05 -3.38
C LEU A 82 -5.77 3.51 -3.44
N GLU A 83 -6.57 3.91 -4.43
CA GLU A 83 -7.11 5.27 -4.52
C GLU A 83 -8.03 5.58 -3.33
N ALA A 84 -8.94 4.66 -2.98
CA ALA A 84 -9.82 4.80 -1.84
C ALA A 84 -9.04 4.87 -0.50
N LYS A 85 -8.03 4.00 -0.36
CA LYS A 85 -7.15 3.97 0.82
C LYS A 85 -6.34 5.27 0.96
N ALA A 86 -5.78 5.77 -0.14
CA ALA A 86 -5.04 7.04 -0.15
C ALA A 86 -5.93 8.22 0.27
N GLY A 87 -7.16 8.29 -0.25
CA GLY A 87 -8.13 9.32 0.13
C GLY A 87 -8.47 9.28 1.63
N LEU A 88 -8.67 8.08 2.20
CA LEU A 88 -8.91 7.92 3.63
C LEU A 88 -7.71 8.39 4.47
N ILE A 89 -6.49 7.97 4.12
CA ILE A 89 -5.26 8.36 4.82
C ILE A 89 -5.07 9.88 4.77
N GLU A 90 -5.26 10.49 3.60
CA GLU A 90 -5.13 11.95 3.44
C GLU A 90 -6.12 12.72 4.33
N LYS A 91 -7.36 12.22 4.42
CA LYS A 91 -8.39 12.81 5.30
C LYS A 91 -8.06 12.62 6.77
N MET A 92 -7.57 11.43 7.16
CA MET A 92 -7.13 11.12 8.51
C MET A 92 -5.96 11.98 8.96
N THR A 93 -4.91 12.08 8.17
CA THR A 93 -3.75 12.94 8.48
C THR A 93 -4.18 14.39 8.70
N ARG A 94 -5.04 14.94 7.83
CA ARG A 94 -5.58 16.30 8.01
C ARG A 94 -6.42 16.46 9.28
N ALA A 95 -7.17 15.42 9.67
CA ALA A 95 -7.93 15.43 10.91
C ALA A 95 -7.02 15.42 12.14
N PHE A 96 -5.95 14.62 12.12
CA PHE A 96 -4.96 14.60 13.20
C PHE A 96 -4.17 15.90 13.31
N ASP A 97 -3.82 16.54 12.20
CA ASP A 97 -3.15 17.85 12.21
C ASP A 97 -4.01 18.93 12.89
N ALA A 98 -5.33 18.85 12.74
CA ALA A 98 -6.27 19.74 13.42
C ALA A 98 -6.42 19.42 14.92
N PHE A 99 -6.00 18.23 15.36
CA PHE A 99 -6.08 17.76 16.73
C PHE A 99 -4.75 17.96 17.47
N ARG A 100 -4.67 19.05 18.25
CA ARG A 100 -3.42 19.51 18.89
C ARG A 100 -2.87 18.58 19.96
N ASP A 101 -3.72 17.79 20.62
CA ASP A 101 -3.34 16.85 21.66
C ASP A 101 -3.33 15.45 21.02
N HIS A 102 -2.29 14.63 21.15
CA HIS A 102 -2.20 13.27 20.58
C HIS A 102 -2.31 13.09 19.05
N GLY A 103 -2.59 14.13 18.25
CA GLY A 103 -2.66 14.01 16.78
C GLY A 103 -1.37 13.48 16.15
N MET A 104 -0.22 13.97 16.62
CA MET A 104 1.09 13.50 16.14
C MET A 104 1.34 12.02 16.44
N GLU A 105 0.88 11.52 17.59
CA GLU A 105 1.00 10.12 17.97
C GLU A 105 0.20 9.23 17.02
N ALA A 106 -1.06 9.61 16.74
CA ALA A 106 -1.91 8.90 15.79
C ALA A 106 -1.32 8.87 14.36
N VAL A 107 -0.70 9.97 13.92
CA VAL A 107 0.04 10.00 12.64
C VAL A 107 1.20 8.99 12.65
N PHE A 108 1.98 8.92 13.74
CA PHE A 108 3.06 7.93 13.85
C PHE A 108 2.56 6.48 13.83
N SER A 109 1.41 6.21 14.44
CA SER A 109 0.82 4.87 14.42
C SER A 109 0.44 4.43 13.00
N ILE A 110 -0.12 5.34 12.20
CA ILE A 110 -0.55 5.04 10.82
C ILE A 110 0.63 5.03 9.83
N ILE A 111 1.80 5.61 10.16
CA ILE A 111 3.01 5.48 9.33
C ILE A 111 3.38 4.01 9.09
N GLY A 112 3.16 3.11 10.06
CA GLY A 112 3.41 1.69 9.85
C GLY A 112 2.50 1.07 8.77
N PHE A 113 1.25 1.54 8.68
CA PHE A 113 0.29 1.11 7.66
C PHE A 113 0.67 1.57 6.25
N THR A 114 1.21 2.79 6.11
CA THR A 114 1.71 3.30 4.82
C THR A 114 3.05 2.68 4.44
N THR A 115 3.87 2.33 5.42
CA THR A 115 5.12 1.59 5.22
C THR A 115 4.85 0.20 4.61
N ALA A 116 3.76 -0.46 5.02
CA ALA A 116 3.34 -1.72 4.41
C ALA A 116 3.08 -1.62 2.90
N ASP A 117 2.63 -0.45 2.40
CA ASP A 117 2.43 -0.24 0.95
C ASP A 117 3.74 -0.20 0.17
N ILE A 118 4.84 0.19 0.82
CA ILE A 118 6.18 0.16 0.20
C ILE A 118 6.58 -1.29 -0.06
N MET A 119 6.37 -2.19 0.90
CA MET A 119 6.62 -3.63 0.72
C MET A 119 5.72 -4.27 -0.37
N MET A 120 4.64 -3.59 -0.75
CA MET A 120 3.70 -4.00 -1.79
C MET A 120 4.05 -3.47 -3.18
N TRP A 121 5.20 -2.83 -3.37
CA TRP A 121 5.65 -2.40 -4.70
C TRP A 121 5.56 -3.50 -5.78
N PRO A 122 5.81 -4.81 -5.50
CA PRO A 122 5.69 -5.84 -6.53
C PRO A 122 4.27 -5.98 -7.07
N ALA A 123 3.23 -5.71 -6.26
CA ALA A 123 1.84 -5.78 -6.70
C ALA A 123 1.55 -4.81 -7.86
N ALA A 124 2.26 -3.69 -7.93
CA ALA A 124 2.11 -2.71 -9.00
C ALA A 124 2.60 -3.22 -10.36
N ILE A 125 3.49 -4.21 -10.40
CA ILE A 125 4.15 -4.69 -11.62
C ILE A 125 3.75 -6.12 -12.01
N LEU A 126 2.97 -6.81 -11.19
CA LEU A 126 2.57 -8.21 -11.42
C LEU A 126 1.86 -8.41 -12.77
N TRP A 127 1.24 -7.37 -13.34
CA TRP A 127 0.53 -7.42 -14.62
C TRP A 127 1.14 -6.54 -15.71
N ASP A 128 2.31 -5.95 -15.47
CA ASP A 128 3.02 -5.13 -16.47
C ASP A 128 3.72 -5.99 -17.54
N ASP A 129 4.12 -5.40 -18.65
CA ASP A 129 5.04 -6.09 -19.56
C ASP A 129 6.39 -6.36 -18.87
N GLU A 130 7.12 -7.37 -19.34
CA GLU A 130 8.34 -7.85 -18.69
C GLU A 130 9.42 -6.76 -18.59
N LEU A 131 9.54 -5.89 -19.60
CA LEU A 131 10.51 -4.80 -19.59
C LEU A 131 10.16 -3.75 -18.54
N SER A 132 8.91 -3.30 -18.49
CA SER A 132 8.42 -2.34 -17.49
C SER A 132 8.55 -2.87 -16.07
N ALA A 133 8.24 -4.16 -15.86
CA ALA A 133 8.41 -4.84 -14.58
C ALA A 133 9.89 -4.89 -14.16
N GLN A 134 10.80 -5.27 -15.08
CA GLN A 134 12.24 -5.32 -14.79
C GLN A 134 12.82 -3.94 -14.45
N GLN A 135 12.42 -2.89 -15.18
CA GLN A 135 12.88 -1.52 -14.91
C GLN A 135 12.45 -1.04 -13.53
N THR A 136 11.20 -1.31 -13.15
CA THR A 136 10.68 -0.96 -11.83
C THR A 136 11.40 -1.77 -10.74
N ALA A 137 11.56 -3.07 -10.93
CA ALA A 137 12.24 -3.95 -9.98
C ALA A 137 13.70 -3.49 -9.74
N ALA A 138 14.40 -3.05 -10.78
CA ALA A 138 15.77 -2.54 -10.66
C ALA A 138 15.88 -1.29 -9.76
N ILE A 139 14.87 -0.42 -9.72
CA ILE A 139 14.82 0.74 -8.81
C ILE A 139 14.84 0.28 -7.35
N PHE A 140 14.19 -0.85 -7.06
CA PHE A 140 14.15 -1.47 -5.74
C PHE A 140 15.32 -2.45 -5.48
N GLY A 141 16.34 -2.48 -6.33
CA GLY A 141 17.50 -3.36 -6.17
C GLY A 141 17.24 -4.85 -6.42
N ALA A 142 16.06 -5.20 -6.94
CA ALA A 142 15.72 -6.57 -7.27
C ALA A 142 16.46 -7.03 -8.53
N VAL A 143 17.08 -8.21 -8.45
CA VAL A 143 17.81 -8.86 -9.56
C VAL A 143 17.30 -10.27 -9.81
N ASP A 144 17.68 -10.88 -10.93
CA ASP A 144 17.26 -12.24 -11.34
C ASP A 144 15.74 -12.43 -11.35
N MET A 145 15.03 -11.39 -11.80
CA MET A 145 13.58 -11.34 -11.78
C MET A 145 12.97 -12.38 -12.72
N LYS A 146 12.00 -13.13 -12.22
CA LYS A 146 11.16 -14.04 -13.01
C LYS A 146 9.69 -13.80 -12.65
N LEU A 147 8.89 -13.53 -13.68
CA LEU A 147 7.47 -13.22 -13.57
C LEU A 147 6.66 -14.31 -14.25
N GLU A 148 5.74 -14.93 -13.50
CA GLU A 148 4.87 -16.00 -13.96
C GLU A 148 3.41 -15.62 -13.76
N ARG A 149 2.56 -15.94 -14.74
CA ARG A 149 1.13 -15.61 -14.73
C ARG A 149 0.31 -16.83 -15.14
N SER A 150 -0.79 -17.05 -14.44
CA SER A 150 -1.77 -18.08 -14.76
C SER A 150 -3.17 -17.57 -14.45
N GLY A 151 -3.86 -17.09 -15.49
CA GLY A 151 -5.18 -16.46 -15.34
C GLY A 151 -5.09 -15.18 -14.50
N ASN A 152 -5.80 -15.15 -13.38
CA ASN A 152 -5.81 -14.05 -12.42
C ASN A 152 -4.80 -14.22 -11.26
N LYS A 153 -3.95 -15.25 -11.31
CA LYS A 153 -2.84 -15.45 -10.38
C LYS A 153 -1.53 -15.02 -11.02
N ALA A 154 -0.66 -14.41 -10.23
CA ALA A 154 0.69 -14.03 -10.64
C ALA A 154 1.71 -14.29 -9.53
N SER A 155 2.94 -14.59 -9.92
CA SER A 155 4.08 -14.80 -9.03
C SER A 155 5.28 -14.06 -9.58
N LEU A 156 5.97 -13.33 -8.72
CA LEU A 156 7.24 -12.69 -8.99
C LEU A 156 8.28 -13.29 -8.05
N THR A 157 9.39 -13.77 -8.61
CA THR A 157 10.55 -14.20 -7.84
C THR A 157 11.75 -13.38 -8.23
N TYR A 158 12.57 -13.00 -7.26
CA TYR A 158 13.77 -12.18 -7.46
C TYR A 158 14.73 -12.36 -6.29
N ASN A 159 15.97 -11.91 -6.44
CA ASN A 159 16.92 -11.77 -5.34
C ASN A 159 16.96 -10.31 -4.88
N LEU A 160 16.96 -10.11 -3.57
CA LEU A 160 17.13 -8.82 -2.91
C LEU A 160 18.15 -8.99 -1.78
N ASP A 161 19.23 -8.20 -1.80
CA ASP A 161 20.30 -8.27 -0.79
C ASP A 161 20.87 -9.68 -0.54
N GLY A 162 20.91 -10.51 -1.58
CA GLY A 162 21.42 -11.89 -1.52
C GLY A 162 20.41 -12.92 -1.00
N GLU A 163 19.18 -12.51 -0.70
CA GLU A 163 18.09 -13.41 -0.30
C GLU A 163 17.06 -13.59 -1.42
N ALA A 164 16.59 -14.82 -1.57
CA ALA A 164 15.50 -15.12 -2.48
C ALA A 164 14.18 -14.58 -1.92
N VAL A 165 13.45 -13.86 -2.77
CA VAL A 165 12.13 -13.31 -2.49
C VAL A 165 11.11 -13.93 -3.44
N SER A 166 9.94 -14.26 -2.91
CA SER A 166 8.75 -14.62 -3.67
C SER A 166 7.60 -13.69 -3.28
N PHE A 167 7.00 -13.07 -4.29
CA PHE A 167 5.79 -12.27 -4.15
C PHE A 167 4.68 -12.87 -5.00
N THR A 168 3.55 -13.18 -4.40
CA THR A 168 2.39 -13.75 -5.11
C THR A 168 1.19 -12.85 -4.99
N GLY A 169 0.39 -12.77 -6.05
CA GLY A 169 -0.95 -12.16 -6.05
C GLY A 169 -1.98 -13.16 -6.57
N GLU A 170 -3.02 -13.40 -5.78
CA GLU A 170 -4.14 -14.26 -6.16
C GLU A 170 -5.48 -13.67 -5.71
N PRO A 171 -6.59 -13.98 -6.39
CA PRO A 171 -7.90 -13.51 -5.96
C PRO A 171 -8.32 -14.11 -4.62
N THR A 172 -9.12 -13.37 -3.87
CA THR A 172 -9.77 -13.88 -2.66
C THR A 172 -10.85 -14.91 -2.97
N ASP A 173 -11.03 -15.88 -2.07
CA ASP A 173 -12.09 -16.87 -2.17
C ASP A 173 -13.44 -16.25 -1.74
N GLY A 174 -14.40 -16.18 -2.66
CA GLY A 174 -15.79 -15.83 -2.34
C GLY A 174 -16.11 -14.34 -2.24
N ALA A 175 -15.13 -13.46 -2.45
CA ALA A 175 -15.31 -12.01 -2.58
C ALA A 175 -14.46 -11.45 -3.75
N ASP A 176 -14.85 -10.28 -4.25
CA ASP A 176 -14.06 -9.53 -5.25
C ASP A 176 -12.89 -8.86 -4.53
N GLY A 177 -11.67 -9.35 -4.74
CA GLY A 177 -10.51 -8.95 -3.95
C GLY A 177 -9.25 -9.72 -4.32
N PHE A 178 -8.14 -9.36 -3.66
CA PHE A 178 -6.86 -10.03 -3.81
C PHE A 178 -6.19 -10.28 -2.47
N VAL A 179 -5.46 -11.40 -2.43
CA VAL A 179 -4.45 -11.72 -1.43
C VAL A 179 -3.09 -11.58 -2.08
N PHE A 180 -2.20 -10.87 -1.41
CA PHE A 180 -0.79 -10.80 -1.74
C PHE A 180 0.05 -11.40 -0.61
N SER A 181 1.12 -12.11 -0.96
CA SER A 181 2.06 -12.68 0.02
C SER A 181 3.48 -12.36 -0.41
N PHE A 182 4.28 -11.86 0.53
CA PHE A 182 5.71 -11.59 0.37
C PHE A 182 6.45 -12.56 1.29
N ILE A 183 7.31 -13.39 0.70
CA ILE A 183 8.13 -14.37 1.39
C ILE A 183 9.59 -14.04 1.09
N GLN A 184 10.38 -13.85 2.13
CA GLN A 184 11.82 -13.58 2.04
C GLN A 184 12.57 -14.51 3.00
N GLY A 185 13.65 -15.13 2.52
CA GLY A 185 14.42 -16.08 3.32
C GLY A 185 13.61 -17.30 3.79
N GLY A 186 12.51 -17.63 3.10
CA GLY A 186 11.58 -18.70 3.48
C GLY A 186 10.54 -18.33 4.54
N HIS A 187 10.48 -17.06 4.97
CA HIS A 187 9.52 -16.57 5.96
C HIS A 187 8.54 -15.57 5.34
N GLU A 188 7.24 -15.70 5.65
CA GLU A 188 6.20 -14.74 5.22
C GLU A 188 6.37 -13.42 6.00
N LYS A 189 6.93 -12.39 5.36
CA LYS A 189 7.12 -11.07 5.98
C LYS A 189 5.88 -10.19 5.87
N LEU A 190 5.08 -10.42 4.83
CA LEU A 190 3.85 -9.68 4.59
C LEU A 190 2.79 -10.61 4.01
N ARG A 191 1.59 -10.51 4.55
CA ARG A 191 0.36 -10.91 3.87
C ARG A 191 -0.56 -9.71 3.80
N SER A 192 -0.92 -9.28 2.60
CA SER A 192 -1.90 -8.23 2.37
C SER A 192 -3.15 -8.84 1.77
N GLU A 193 -4.31 -8.36 2.16
CA GLU A 193 -5.58 -8.78 1.59
C GLU A 193 -6.52 -7.59 1.50
N PHE A 194 -7.30 -7.51 0.44
CA PHE A 194 -8.44 -6.60 0.37
C PHE A 194 -9.61 -7.27 -0.35
N VAL A 195 -10.81 -6.87 0.03
CA VAL A 195 -12.07 -7.31 -0.57
C VAL A 195 -13.00 -6.11 -0.75
N ARG A 196 -13.81 -6.16 -1.81
CA ARG A 196 -14.95 -5.28 -2.00
C ARG A 196 -16.08 -5.72 -1.06
N THR A 197 -16.69 -4.74 -0.41
CA THR A 197 -17.86 -4.89 0.44
C THR A 197 -19.03 -4.08 -0.12
N PRO A 198 -20.27 -4.23 0.38
CA PRO A 198 -21.39 -3.39 -0.05
C PRO A 198 -21.21 -1.89 0.19
N TYR A 199 -20.36 -1.49 1.15
CA TYR A 199 -20.09 -0.08 1.47
C TYR A 199 -18.84 0.47 0.77
N GLY A 200 -17.96 -0.39 0.25
CA GLY A 200 -16.70 0.02 -0.37
C GLY A 200 -15.67 -1.09 -0.31
N PHE A 201 -14.68 -0.96 0.58
CA PHE A 201 -13.58 -1.92 0.74
C PHE A 201 -13.31 -2.27 2.19
N ALA A 202 -12.89 -3.52 2.43
CA ALA A 202 -12.19 -3.93 3.64
C ALA A 202 -10.80 -4.43 3.24
N GLY A 203 -9.80 -4.17 4.07
CA GLY A 203 -8.43 -4.58 3.82
C GLY A 203 -7.70 -4.91 5.10
N GLN A 204 -6.63 -5.68 4.98
CA GLN A 204 -5.73 -5.98 6.08
C GLN A 204 -4.29 -6.22 5.62
N TYR A 205 -3.35 -5.96 6.51
CA TYR A 205 -1.95 -6.36 6.39
C TYR A 205 -1.53 -7.10 7.65
N PHE A 206 -0.87 -8.23 7.48
CA PHE A 206 -0.16 -8.93 8.54
C PHE A 206 1.34 -8.87 8.22
N LEU A 207 2.10 -8.16 9.05
CA LEU A 207 3.54 -7.97 8.90
C LEU A 207 4.26 -8.76 9.98
N THR A 208 5.34 -9.44 9.64
CA THR A 208 6.26 -10.04 10.60
C THR A 208 7.64 -9.42 10.48
N ASP A 209 8.25 -9.09 11.61
CA ASP A 209 9.65 -8.66 11.65
C ASP A 209 10.60 -9.85 11.86
N ASP A 210 11.90 -9.58 11.87
CA ASP A 210 12.94 -10.60 12.01
C ASP A 210 12.97 -11.22 13.42
N ASP A 211 12.43 -10.54 14.43
CA ASP A 211 12.29 -11.03 15.79
C ASP A 211 11.03 -11.92 15.96
N GLY A 212 10.25 -12.09 14.89
CA GLY A 212 9.01 -12.85 14.88
C GLY A 212 7.85 -12.13 15.55
N LYS A 213 7.98 -10.83 15.85
CA LYS A 213 6.84 -10.02 16.26
C LYS A 213 6.02 -9.69 15.03
N ALA A 214 4.72 -9.57 15.23
CA ALA A 214 3.81 -9.29 14.14
C ALA A 214 2.91 -8.10 14.43
N ARG A 215 2.54 -7.41 13.37
CA ARG A 215 1.54 -6.34 13.39
C ARG A 215 0.41 -6.69 12.47
N HIS A 216 -0.80 -6.37 12.89
CA HIS A 216 -2.00 -6.50 12.07
C HIS A 216 -2.61 -5.12 11.88
N TYR A 217 -2.64 -4.67 10.63
CA TYR A 217 -3.34 -3.47 10.23
C TYR A 217 -4.66 -3.86 9.58
N MET A 218 -5.73 -3.16 9.94
CA MET A 218 -7.07 -3.34 9.40
C MET A 218 -7.55 -2.02 8.82
N VAL A 219 -8.30 -2.07 7.74
CA VAL A 219 -8.91 -0.89 7.14
C VAL A 219 -10.31 -1.18 6.61
N THR A 220 -11.22 -0.23 6.80
CA THR A 220 -12.50 -0.18 6.09
C THR A 220 -12.66 1.18 5.45
N ILE A 221 -13.17 1.21 4.22
CA ILE A 221 -13.32 2.44 3.44
C ILE A 221 -14.72 2.46 2.82
N ALA A 222 -15.48 3.50 3.14
CA ALA A 222 -16.83 3.79 2.64
C ALA A 222 -16.87 5.21 2.05
N GLY A 223 -16.59 5.33 0.76
CA GLY A 223 -16.42 6.65 0.13
C GLY A 223 -15.25 7.40 0.76
N GLU A 224 -15.54 8.52 1.42
CA GLU A 224 -14.54 9.33 2.15
C GLU A 224 -14.49 9.03 3.65
N GLU A 225 -15.21 8.01 4.11
CA GLU A 225 -15.28 7.61 5.51
C GLU A 225 -14.60 6.26 5.69
N GLY A 226 -14.25 5.92 6.93
CA GLY A 226 -13.58 4.66 7.19
C GLY A 226 -12.89 4.61 8.53
N ALA A 227 -12.30 3.46 8.80
CA ALA A 227 -11.52 3.22 10.00
C ALA A 227 -10.20 2.51 9.67
N ILE A 228 -9.17 2.79 10.47
CA ILE A 228 -7.90 2.06 10.51
C ILE A 228 -7.75 1.48 11.90
N GLY A 229 -7.41 0.19 11.98
CA GLY A 229 -7.16 -0.54 13.21
C GLY A 229 -5.75 -1.10 13.21
N ILE A 230 -5.13 -1.17 14.38
CA ILE A 230 -3.73 -1.54 14.59
C ILE A 230 -3.65 -2.46 15.80
N ASP A 231 -3.13 -3.67 15.59
CA ASP A 231 -2.75 -4.58 16.65
C ASP A 231 -1.25 -4.85 16.61
N GLN A 232 -0.64 -4.78 17.80
CA GLN A 232 0.74 -5.18 18.05
C GLN A 232 0.77 -6.62 18.58
N ASP A 233 1.89 -7.32 18.39
CA ASP A 233 2.08 -8.72 18.79
C ASP A 233 0.95 -9.64 18.29
N ALA A 234 0.50 -9.36 17.06
CA ALA A 234 -0.69 -9.99 16.48
C ALA A 234 -0.44 -11.46 16.14
N VAL A 235 -1.52 -12.25 16.17
CA VAL A 235 -1.54 -13.57 15.52
C VAL A 235 -2.01 -13.40 14.09
N ARG A 236 -1.56 -14.27 13.18
CA ARG A 236 -2.01 -14.26 11.78
C ARG A 236 -3.55 -14.27 11.71
N PRO A 237 -4.18 -13.26 11.11
CA PRO A 237 -5.64 -13.18 11.02
C PRO A 237 -6.19 -14.20 10.02
N GLY A 238 -7.49 -14.48 10.15
CA GLY A 238 -8.24 -15.22 9.15
C GLY A 238 -8.43 -14.42 7.84
N PRO A 239 -8.79 -15.07 6.73
CA PRO A 239 -9.07 -14.38 5.47
C PRO A 239 -10.29 -13.48 5.59
N LEU A 240 -10.31 -12.42 4.79
CA LEU A 240 -11.49 -11.57 4.63
C LEU A 240 -12.58 -12.32 3.85
N THR A 241 -13.83 -11.98 4.14
CA THR A 241 -15.01 -12.67 3.64
C THR A 241 -15.85 -11.83 2.68
N GLY A 242 -15.58 -10.52 2.58
CA GLY A 242 -16.40 -9.54 1.86
C GLY A 242 -17.66 -9.13 2.62
N LYS A 243 -17.85 -9.63 3.86
CA LYS A 243 -19.00 -9.37 4.74
C LYS A 243 -18.59 -8.67 6.03
N GLU A 244 -17.38 -8.15 6.08
CA GLU A 244 -16.87 -7.35 7.18
C GLU A 244 -17.83 -6.17 7.42
N SER A 245 -18.02 -5.79 8.69
CA SER A 245 -18.72 -4.55 9.01
C SER A 245 -17.76 -3.37 8.88
N LEU A 246 -18.32 -2.14 8.80
CA LEU A 246 -17.51 -0.92 8.87
C LEU A 246 -16.67 -0.84 10.15
N ASP A 247 -17.15 -1.46 11.23
CA ASP A 247 -16.49 -1.49 12.53
C ASP A 247 -15.43 -2.60 12.65
N PHE A 248 -15.15 -3.37 11.58
CA PHE A 248 -14.10 -4.40 11.59
C PHE A 248 -12.76 -3.91 12.19
N PRO A 249 -12.25 -2.71 11.87
CA PRO A 249 -10.98 -2.24 12.44
C PRO A 249 -11.08 -1.82 13.92
N LEU A 250 -12.28 -1.59 14.46
CA LEU A 250 -12.50 -1.15 15.85
C LEU A 250 -12.32 -2.30 16.86
N THR A 251 -12.12 -3.54 16.39
CA THR A 251 -11.75 -4.66 17.26
C THR A 251 -10.29 -4.62 17.70
N ALA A 252 -9.49 -3.76 17.08
CA ALA A 252 -8.08 -3.56 17.40
C ALA A 252 -7.89 -2.89 18.76
N SER A 253 -6.72 -3.13 19.35
CA SER A 253 -6.24 -2.44 20.56
C SER A 253 -6.01 -0.95 20.35
N GLU A 254 -5.74 -0.53 19.10
CA GLU A 254 -5.63 0.85 18.68
C GLU A 254 -6.40 1.07 17.38
N TRP A 255 -7.22 2.13 17.28
CA TRP A 255 -7.99 2.41 16.06
C TRP A 255 -8.37 3.87 15.92
N TYR A 256 -8.62 4.27 14.68
CA TYR A 256 -9.06 5.61 14.31
C TYR A 256 -10.16 5.53 13.26
N ARG A 257 -11.20 6.34 13.40
CA ARG A 257 -12.34 6.40 12.49
C ARG A 257 -12.67 7.83 12.12
N ILE A 258 -12.96 8.04 10.84
CA ILE A 258 -13.57 9.27 10.33
C ILE A 258 -14.97 8.97 9.82
N GLU A 259 -15.94 9.75 10.30
CA GLU A 259 -17.32 9.76 9.84
C GLU A 259 -17.79 11.21 9.68
N GLY A 260 -18.07 11.63 8.45
CA GLY A 260 -18.30 13.02 8.08
C GLY A 260 -17.15 13.93 8.52
N LYS A 261 -17.44 14.78 9.52
CA LYS A 261 -16.49 15.70 10.17
C LYS A 261 -15.98 15.20 11.51
N GLN A 262 -16.38 14.01 11.97
CA GLN A 262 -15.96 13.49 13.26
C GLN A 262 -14.76 12.56 13.10
N LEU A 263 -13.74 12.82 13.91
CA LEU A 263 -12.63 11.91 14.18
C LEU A 263 -12.87 11.29 15.55
N THR A 264 -12.92 9.96 15.59
CA THR A 264 -12.97 9.17 16.82
C THR A 264 -11.83 8.17 16.85
N GLY A 265 -11.37 7.75 18.02
CA GLY A 265 -10.30 6.77 18.09
C GLY A 265 -9.99 6.29 19.51
N LEU A 266 -9.22 5.22 19.56
CA LEU A 266 -8.55 4.69 20.74
C LEU A 266 -7.06 4.59 20.40
N THR A 267 -6.22 5.35 21.09
CA THR A 267 -4.76 5.27 20.92
C THR A 267 -4.19 4.03 21.60
N GLY A 268 -2.98 3.62 21.23
CA GLY A 268 -2.31 2.45 21.82
C GLY A 268 -2.06 2.55 23.33
N ASP A 269 -2.05 3.75 23.92
CA ASP A 269 -1.97 3.96 25.38
C ASP A 269 -3.34 4.01 26.08
N GLY A 270 -4.43 3.84 25.33
CA GLY A 270 -5.80 3.77 25.84
C GLY A 270 -6.53 5.11 25.93
N PHE A 271 -6.00 6.19 25.34
CA PHE A 271 -6.68 7.47 25.26
C PHE A 271 -7.77 7.48 24.18
N ASN A 272 -8.95 8.01 24.52
CA ASN A 272 -10.06 8.14 23.56
C ASN A 272 -9.99 9.50 22.86
N ILE A 273 -9.96 9.46 21.53
CA ILE A 273 -10.06 10.64 20.68
C ILE A 273 -11.53 10.88 20.34
N GLU A 274 -11.98 12.12 20.52
CA GLU A 274 -13.23 12.62 19.97
C GLU A 274 -13.00 14.08 19.54
N ALA A 275 -13.01 14.32 18.23
CA ALA A 275 -12.71 15.63 17.66
C ALA A 275 -13.56 15.92 16.42
N THR A 276 -13.94 17.18 16.25
CA THR A 276 -14.62 17.64 15.03
C THR A 276 -13.64 18.38 14.14
N ILE A 277 -13.49 17.88 12.91
CA ILE A 277 -12.71 18.48 11.84
C ILE A 277 -13.37 19.81 11.42
N PRO A 278 -12.61 20.91 11.34
CA PRO A 278 -13.13 22.25 11.00
C PRO A 278 -14.03 22.33 9.75
#